data_AF-A0A9E0U0D4-F1
#
_entry.id   AF-A0A9E0U0D4-F1
#
_cell.length_a   1.000
_cell.length_b   1.000
_cell.length_c   1.000
_cell.angle_alpha   90.00
_cell.angle_beta   90.00
_cell.angle_gamma   90.00
#
_symmetry.space_group_name_H-M   'P 1'
#
loop_
_entity.id
_entity.type
_entity.pdbx_description
1 polymer ?
#
loop_
_entity_poly.entity_id
_entity_poly.type
_entity_poly.pdbx_seq_one_letter_code
_entity_poly.pdbx_strand_id
1 'polypeptide(L)'
;SFLSERPVDMLTREFLDACRALNNSIILPSCVKHSNDDILINEHTLIELHEHIDDIDSHFFSKGLTIFDNAYIKYLPCLGKKGKEEAKKTRGDLRNYPAGWDPTFWLMESPDDNELKSPALLVLAYCLWEDIVKRKVNFSRLYVPAVSTSVQIPICRLLSPKAKVIENDHQLQIVDKSDLVGSIKIPTIAPHLLRAVKDGSYKLSSVYSHRLFRFEVQEPFRKKAAGDDDCRVIRLDGGRTELAERLGFKGKKAITTLGEILAAQAHFEFTMKGISGNLIQLTRYISPVTKREEGLEITVGTMLLPYHCFDAYNKGECGLLIPLVKDPPLVGAHCFHANLYSLQMDVMAAFSDQSIELSTTGCIKISQRLWEELCIKNGIPPSLAQLVHDRWISDGDDQPKFLQMIQKEHYTLGNEYAKELEFLKEQGNRRLQASNAGKLSSIAKKKKGNRRK
;
A
#
# COMPACT_ATOMS: atom_id res chain seq x y z
N SER A 1 9.63 -10.40 7.17
CA SER A 1 8.78 -9.41 7.86
C SER A 1 8.90 -8.09 7.11
N PHE A 2 7.81 -7.37 6.87
CA PHE A 2 7.91 -6.01 6.37
C PHE A 2 8.48 -5.17 7.52
N LEU A 3 9.79 -4.92 7.51
CA LEU A 3 10.42 -4.02 8.47
C LEU A 3 9.76 -2.65 8.27
N SER A 4 8.87 -2.27 9.18
CA SER A 4 8.37 -0.91 9.23
C SER A 4 9.57 -0.02 9.51
N GLU A 5 9.94 0.81 8.55
CA GLU A 5 10.93 1.88 8.74
C GLU A 5 10.62 2.62 10.05
N ARG A 6 11.63 2.84 10.90
CA ARG A 6 11.38 3.50 12.19
C ARG A 6 10.96 4.95 11.90
N PRO A 7 10.03 5.53 12.68
CA PRO A 7 9.58 6.91 12.46
C PRO A 7 10.72 7.93 12.40
N VAL A 8 11.81 7.70 13.15
CA VAL A 8 13.02 8.54 13.12
C VAL A 8 13.79 8.43 11.80
N ASP A 9 13.89 7.24 11.23
CA ASP A 9 14.54 7.01 9.93
C ASP A 9 13.73 7.69 8.82
N MET A 10 12.39 7.58 8.89
CA MET A 10 11.47 8.28 7.98
C MET A 10 11.67 9.79 8.06
N LEU A 11 11.65 10.37 9.27
CA LEU A 11 11.82 11.81 9.46
C LEU A 11 13.17 12.27 8.92
N THR A 12 14.23 11.52 9.17
CA THR A 12 15.58 11.84 8.68
C THR A 12 15.62 11.91 7.16
N ARG A 13 15.04 10.92 6.46
CA ARG A 13 14.97 10.94 4.99
C ARG A 13 14.20 12.15 4.47
N GLU A 14 12.96 12.35 4.95
CA GLU A 14 12.11 13.46 4.50
C GLU A 14 12.76 14.81 4.80
N PHE A 15 13.48 14.90 5.92
CA PHE A 15 14.21 16.11 6.32
C PHE A 15 15.38 16.41 5.39
N LEU A 16 16.18 15.42 5.02
CA LEU A 16 17.27 15.59 4.06
C LEU A 16 16.75 16.01 2.68
N ASP A 17 15.69 15.37 2.20
CA ASP A 17 15.09 15.72 0.91
C ASP A 17 14.48 17.12 0.93
N ALA A 18 13.88 17.52 2.06
CA ALA A 18 13.38 18.88 2.24
C ALA A 18 14.50 19.92 2.26
N CYS A 19 15.62 19.62 2.93
CA CYS A 19 16.79 20.51 2.94
C CYS A 19 17.38 20.68 1.54
N ARG A 20 17.49 19.59 0.75
CA ARG A 20 17.93 19.66 -0.65
C ARG A 20 16.98 20.48 -1.52
N ALA A 21 15.67 20.25 -1.38
CA ALA A 21 14.66 20.98 -2.13
C ALA A 21 14.67 22.48 -1.78
N LEU A 22 14.83 22.81 -0.50
CA LEU A 22 15.00 24.19 -0.05
C LEU A 22 16.26 24.82 -0.63
N ASN A 23 17.40 24.12 -0.56
CA ASN A 23 18.67 24.60 -1.13
C ASN A 23 18.53 24.92 -2.62
N ASN A 24 17.90 24.04 -3.39
CA ASN A 24 17.65 24.22 -4.82
C ASN A 24 16.66 25.36 -5.13
N SER A 25 15.88 25.82 -4.15
CA SER A 25 14.91 26.90 -4.32
C SER A 25 15.48 28.30 -4.06
N ILE A 26 16.68 28.38 -3.47
CA ILE A 26 17.38 29.63 -3.22
C ILE A 26 18.01 30.09 -4.53
N ILE A 27 17.52 31.20 -5.07
CA ILE A 27 18.07 31.82 -6.28
C ILE A 27 19.10 32.84 -5.81
N LEU A 28 20.38 32.53 -6.03
CA LEU A 28 21.47 33.46 -5.76
C LEU A 28 21.46 34.62 -6.78
N PRO A 29 21.80 35.85 -6.36
CA PRO A 29 21.95 36.98 -7.28
C PRO A 29 22.97 36.68 -8.39
N SER A 30 22.76 37.23 -9.60
CA SER A 30 23.64 36.98 -10.76
C SER A 30 25.08 37.47 -10.57
N CYS A 31 25.31 38.37 -9.62
CA CYS A 31 26.62 38.88 -9.23
C CYS A 31 27.44 37.88 -8.38
N VAL A 32 26.81 36.79 -7.93
CA VAL A 32 27.45 35.63 -7.29
C VAL A 32 27.79 34.60 -8.37
N LYS A 33 29.07 34.24 -8.53
CA LYS A 33 29.39 32.94 -9.15
C LYS A 33 29.87 31.98 -8.07
N HIS A 34 29.54 30.72 -8.27
CA HIS A 34 30.30 29.65 -7.62
C HIS A 34 31.72 29.68 -8.19
N SER A 35 32.71 29.78 -7.31
CA SER A 35 34.09 29.48 -7.67
C SER A 35 34.11 28.10 -8.35
N ASN A 36 34.59 28.02 -9.59
CA ASN A 36 34.75 26.74 -10.30
C ASN A 36 35.82 25.84 -9.64
N ASP A 37 36.60 26.39 -8.72
CA ASP A 37 37.48 25.64 -7.85
C ASP A 37 36.77 25.45 -6.50
N ASP A 38 36.31 24.23 -6.22
CA ASP A 38 35.87 23.79 -4.89
C ASP A 38 37.05 23.85 -3.91
N ILE A 39 37.53 25.05 -3.58
CA ILE A 39 38.43 25.24 -2.45
C ILE A 39 37.55 25.24 -1.20
N LEU A 40 37.24 24.04 -0.71
CA LEU A 40 36.76 23.82 0.65
C LEU A 40 37.87 24.24 1.62
N ILE A 41 37.92 25.52 1.98
CA ILE A 41 38.68 25.95 3.15
C ILE A 41 37.77 25.73 4.36
N ASN A 42 38.02 24.66 5.11
CA ASN A 42 37.31 24.36 6.36
C ASN A 42 35.77 24.32 6.23
N GLU A 43 35.22 23.50 5.34
CA GLU A 43 33.76 23.24 5.22
C GLU A 43 32.88 24.44 4.80
N HIS A 44 33.46 25.60 4.49
CA HIS A 44 32.73 26.78 4.02
C HIS A 44 32.94 27.01 2.52
N THR A 45 31.85 27.20 1.78
CA THR A 45 31.90 27.67 0.39
C THR A 45 32.07 29.18 0.39
N LEU A 46 33.22 29.67 -0.05
CA LEU A 46 33.44 31.09 -0.34
C LEU A 46 32.64 31.48 -1.59
N ILE A 47 31.74 32.45 -1.44
CA ILE A 47 31.03 33.08 -2.55
C ILE A 47 31.81 34.33 -2.95
N GLU A 48 32.37 34.33 -4.16
CA GLU A 48 33.03 35.52 -4.72
C GLU A 48 32.03 36.39 -5.49
N LEU A 49 32.05 37.69 -5.19
CA LEU A 49 31.31 38.71 -5.94
C LEU A 49 32.17 39.17 -7.11
N HIS A 50 31.67 39.03 -8.34
CA HIS A 50 32.48 39.32 -9.54
C HIS A 50 32.37 40.77 -10.04
N GLU A 51 31.53 41.58 -9.42
CA GLU A 51 31.34 42.99 -9.74
C GLU A 51 31.30 43.81 -8.45
N HIS A 52 31.73 45.08 -8.52
CA HIS A 52 31.56 45.99 -7.40
C HIS A 52 30.05 46.27 -7.25
N ILE A 53 29.46 45.83 -6.15
CA ILE A 53 28.05 46.05 -5.85
C ILE A 53 27.98 47.20 -4.85
N ASP A 54 27.37 48.32 -5.25
CA ASP A 54 27.21 49.50 -4.39
C ASP A 54 26.23 49.26 -3.23
N ASP A 55 25.28 48.32 -3.40
CA ASP A 55 24.26 47.96 -2.42
C ASP A 55 24.01 46.43 -2.43
N ILE A 56 24.83 45.69 -1.67
CA ILE A 56 24.69 44.23 -1.47
C ILE A 56 23.33 43.89 -0.86
N ASP A 57 22.81 44.73 0.03
CA ASP A 57 21.57 44.46 0.74
C ASP A 57 20.38 44.42 -0.22
N SER A 58 20.34 45.30 -1.22
CA SER A 58 19.28 45.26 -2.25
C SER A 58 19.21 43.96 -3.06
N HIS A 59 20.30 43.19 -3.10
CA HIS A 59 20.39 41.93 -3.84
C HIS A 59 20.00 40.71 -3.00
N PHE A 60 20.29 40.74 -1.70
CA PHE A 60 20.01 39.63 -0.78
C PHE A 60 18.74 39.83 0.05
N PHE A 61 18.20 41.05 0.09
CA PHE A 61 17.00 41.40 0.86
C PHE A 61 15.89 41.90 -0.03
N SER A 62 14.68 41.39 0.19
CA SER A 62 13.46 41.89 -0.42
C SER A 62 12.37 42.01 0.63
N LYS A 63 11.82 43.23 0.78
CA LYS A 63 10.75 43.54 1.75
C LYS A 63 11.12 43.19 3.19
N GLY A 64 12.38 43.42 3.58
CA GLY A 64 12.89 43.17 4.93
C GLY A 64 13.16 41.71 5.26
N LEU A 65 13.20 40.82 4.26
CA LEU A 65 13.50 39.39 4.41
C LEU A 65 14.66 39.02 3.49
N THR A 66 15.55 38.13 3.94
CA THR A 66 16.61 37.60 3.07
C THR A 66 16.05 36.72 1.96
N ILE A 67 16.87 36.41 0.95
CA ILE A 67 16.56 35.38 -0.05
C ILE A 67 16.31 34.01 0.61
N PHE A 68 17.01 33.69 1.72
CA PHE A 68 16.85 32.45 2.47
C PHE A 68 15.50 32.40 3.20
N ASP A 69 15.14 33.48 3.89
CA ASP A 69 13.85 33.60 4.59
C ASP A 69 12.68 33.48 3.59
N ASN A 70 12.80 34.17 2.45
CA ASN A 70 11.79 34.13 1.41
C ASN A 70 11.64 32.74 0.80
N ALA A 71 12.75 32.05 0.50
CA ALA A 71 12.73 30.68 0.01
C ALA A 71 12.09 29.73 1.03
N TYR A 72 12.50 29.82 2.30
CA TYR A 72 11.98 29.01 3.40
C TYR A 72 10.48 29.20 3.62
N ILE A 73 10.02 30.44 3.74
CA ILE A 73 8.59 30.77 3.91
C ILE A 73 7.77 30.31 2.70
N LYS A 74 8.34 30.35 1.49
CA LYS A 74 7.67 29.89 0.27
C LYS A 74 7.64 28.36 0.17
N TYR A 75 8.63 27.68 0.72
CA TYR A 75 8.75 26.22 0.71
C TYR A 75 7.83 25.54 1.73
N LEU A 76 7.76 26.04 2.97
CA LEU A 76 6.95 25.43 4.04
C LEU A 76 5.50 25.07 3.63
N PRO A 77 4.73 25.93 2.91
CA PRO A 77 3.38 25.61 2.44
C PRO A 77 3.28 24.38 1.55
N CYS A 78 4.36 23.99 0.86
CA CYS A 78 4.42 22.81 0.00
C CYS A 78 4.36 21.50 0.81
N LEU A 79 4.73 21.54 2.10
CA LEU A 79 4.73 20.36 2.98
C LEU A 79 3.32 19.94 3.42
N GLY A 80 2.41 20.90 3.60
CA GLY A 80 1.05 20.59 4.02
C GLY A 80 0.35 21.68 4.82
N LYS A 81 -0.57 21.25 5.71
CA LYS A 81 -1.41 22.17 6.48
C LYS A 81 -0.58 22.87 7.56
N LYS A 82 0.20 22.12 8.32
CA LYS A 82 1.07 22.66 9.36
C LYS A 82 2.17 23.54 8.76
N GLY A 83 2.73 23.14 7.63
CA GLY A 83 3.64 23.97 6.85
C GLY A 83 3.05 25.34 6.48
N LYS A 84 1.78 25.40 6.05
CA LYS A 84 1.08 26.69 5.78
C LYS A 84 0.90 27.55 7.04
N GLU A 85 0.57 26.94 8.17
CA GLU A 85 0.41 27.64 9.44
C GLU A 85 1.74 28.24 9.92
N GLU A 86 2.81 27.45 9.94
CA GLU A 86 4.13 27.91 10.36
C GLU A 86 4.70 28.94 9.38
N ALA A 87 4.50 28.79 8.07
CA ALA A 87 4.91 29.81 7.10
C ALA A 87 4.31 31.20 7.39
N LYS A 88 3.03 31.24 7.83
CA LYS A 88 2.37 32.49 8.21
C LYS A 88 2.96 33.07 9.51
N LYS A 89 3.24 32.21 10.48
CA LYS A 89 3.84 32.59 11.78
C LYS A 89 5.26 33.11 11.58
N THR A 90 6.14 32.32 10.96
CA THR A 90 7.52 32.68 10.63
C THR A 90 7.60 33.98 9.84
N ARG A 91 6.72 34.19 8.84
CA ARG A 91 6.67 35.47 8.13
C ARG A 91 6.35 36.66 9.04
N GLY A 92 5.48 36.48 10.04
CA GLY A 92 5.19 37.50 11.03
C GLY A 92 6.39 37.79 11.92
N ASP A 93 7.03 36.74 12.43
CA ASP A 93 8.18 36.83 13.33
C ASP A 93 9.38 37.50 12.66
N LEU A 94 9.75 37.07 11.44
CA LEU A 94 10.90 37.61 10.70
C LEU A 94 10.69 39.04 10.17
N ARG A 95 9.43 39.51 10.04
CA ARG A 95 9.15 40.90 9.64
C ARG A 95 9.36 41.90 10.78
N ASN A 96 9.37 41.43 12.02
CA ASN A 96 9.51 42.27 13.20
C ASN A 96 10.98 42.44 13.63
N TYR A 97 11.94 42.01 12.80
CA TYR A 97 13.34 42.22 13.13
C TYR A 97 13.67 43.71 13.21
N PRO A 98 14.42 44.14 14.26
CA PRO A 98 15.01 45.46 14.27
C PRO A 98 15.91 45.61 13.05
N ALA A 99 16.01 46.82 12.47
CA ALA A 99 16.70 47.08 11.20
C ALA A 99 18.06 46.36 11.10
N GLY A 100 18.11 45.29 10.32
CA GLY A 100 19.25 44.37 10.20
C GLY A 100 18.80 42.92 10.03
N TRP A 101 19.64 42.08 9.44
CA TRP A 101 19.43 40.63 9.41
C TRP A 101 19.78 40.03 10.75
N ASP A 102 18.86 39.26 11.32
CA ASP A 102 19.11 38.49 12.52
C ASP A 102 19.32 37.01 12.14
N PRO A 103 20.55 36.47 12.29
CA PRO A 103 20.85 35.09 11.95
C PRO A 103 20.29 34.11 12.98
N THR A 104 19.76 34.54 14.12
CA THR A 104 19.35 33.65 15.22
C THR A 104 18.27 32.64 14.83
N PHE A 105 17.41 32.98 13.87
CA PHE A 105 16.45 32.02 13.31
C PHE A 105 17.13 30.86 12.57
N TRP A 106 18.27 31.12 11.96
CA TRP A 106 19.03 30.13 11.20
C TRP A 106 20.07 29.43 12.06
N LEU A 107 20.74 30.14 12.96
CA LEU A 107 21.83 29.66 13.81
C LEU A 107 21.76 30.35 15.17
N MET A 108 21.53 29.56 16.22
CA MET A 108 21.54 30.00 17.61
C MET A 108 22.49 29.11 18.41
N GLU A 109 23.42 29.70 19.14
CA GLU A 109 24.26 28.95 20.09
C GLU A 109 23.40 28.51 21.29
N SER A 110 23.46 27.22 21.61
CA SER A 110 22.81 26.69 22.81
C SER A 110 23.64 27.08 24.05
N PRO A 111 23.06 27.79 25.03
CA PRO A 111 23.80 28.24 26.21
C PRO A 111 24.37 27.11 27.07
N ASP A 112 23.78 25.92 26.99
CA ASP A 112 24.09 24.79 27.88
C ASP A 112 25.16 23.82 27.33
N ASP A 113 25.37 23.74 26.00
CA ASP A 113 26.13 22.64 25.38
C ASP A 113 27.12 23.07 24.27
N ASN A 114 27.28 24.36 23.98
CA ASN A 114 28.04 24.87 22.81
C ASN A 114 27.60 24.27 21.45
N GLU A 115 26.43 23.63 21.37
CA GLU A 115 25.87 23.12 20.13
C GLU A 115 25.13 24.23 19.38
N LEU A 116 25.39 24.34 18.08
CA LEU A 116 24.62 25.20 17.18
C LEU A 116 23.24 24.56 16.92
N LYS A 117 22.18 25.25 17.31
CA LYS A 117 20.80 24.87 17.03
C LYS A 117 20.22 25.78 15.97
N SER A 118 19.45 25.21 15.05
CA SER A 118 18.76 25.98 14.01
C SER A 118 17.24 25.94 14.25
N PRO A 119 16.63 27.04 14.75
CA PRO A 119 15.18 27.15 14.87
C PRO A 119 14.45 26.86 13.54
N ALA A 120 15.00 27.32 12.42
CA ALA A 120 14.48 27.03 11.08
C ALA A 120 14.41 25.52 10.80
N LEU A 121 15.46 24.77 11.13
CA LEU A 121 15.47 23.31 10.96
C LEU A 121 14.51 22.61 11.91
N LEU A 122 14.34 23.08 13.15
CA LEU A 122 13.35 22.53 14.09
C LEU A 122 11.92 22.73 13.59
N VAL A 123 11.58 23.92 13.08
CA VAL A 123 10.26 24.19 12.48
C VAL A 123 10.04 23.32 11.24
N LEU A 124 11.07 23.12 10.42
CA LEU A 124 11.00 22.25 9.25
C LEU A 124 10.74 20.80 9.66
N ALA A 125 11.51 20.26 10.61
CA ALA A 125 11.36 18.91 11.13
C ALA A 125 9.96 18.70 11.74
N TYR A 126 9.45 19.69 12.48
CA TYR A 126 8.11 19.65 13.04
C TYR A 126 7.01 19.62 11.97
N CYS A 127 7.12 20.46 10.94
CA CYS A 127 6.19 20.45 9.81
C CYS A 127 6.18 19.09 9.09
N LEU A 128 7.37 18.55 8.79
CA LEU A 128 7.53 17.25 8.17
C LEU A 128 6.94 16.13 9.03
N TRP A 129 7.17 16.18 10.34
CA TRP A 129 6.58 15.23 11.28
C TRP A 129 5.05 15.25 11.20
N GLU A 130 4.42 16.40 11.39
CA GLU A 130 2.97 16.50 11.48
C GLU A 130 2.25 16.25 10.14
N ASP A 131 2.77 16.78 9.04
CA ASP A 131 2.08 16.69 7.74
C ASP A 131 2.44 15.45 6.93
N ILE A 132 3.64 14.88 7.10
CA ILE A 132 4.14 13.80 6.25
C ILE A 132 4.35 12.52 7.07
N VAL A 133 5.33 12.53 7.99
CA VAL A 133 5.79 11.30 8.67
C VAL A 133 4.68 10.69 9.52
N LYS A 134 4.02 11.48 10.35
CA LYS A 134 2.92 11.04 11.22
C LYS A 134 1.79 10.40 10.43
N ARG A 135 1.49 10.91 9.23
CA ARG A 135 0.47 10.32 8.34
C ARG A 135 0.93 8.96 7.81
N LYS A 136 2.17 8.85 7.34
CA LYS A 136 2.75 7.58 6.86
C LYS A 136 2.83 6.52 7.97
N VAL A 137 3.24 6.92 9.17
CA VAL A 137 3.29 6.07 10.37
C VAL A 137 1.88 5.62 10.78
N ASN A 138 0.92 6.55 10.86
CA ASN A 138 -0.46 6.21 11.19
C ASN A 138 -1.06 5.28 10.15
N PHE A 139 -0.82 5.51 8.86
CA PHE A 139 -1.29 4.62 7.80
C PHE A 139 -0.70 3.22 7.95
N SER A 140 0.62 3.13 8.14
CA SER A 140 1.34 1.88 8.30
C SER A 140 0.99 1.15 9.60
N ARG A 141 0.51 1.85 10.63
CA ARG A 141 0.05 1.25 11.89
C ARG A 141 -1.39 0.76 11.80
N LEU A 142 -2.27 1.58 11.25
CA LEU A 142 -3.72 1.33 11.28
C LEU A 142 -4.21 0.40 10.17
N TYR A 143 -3.46 0.26 9.08
CA TYR A 143 -3.89 -0.47 7.90
C TYR A 143 -2.94 -1.61 7.53
N VAL A 144 -3.49 -2.61 6.86
CA VAL A 144 -2.81 -3.79 6.32
C VAL A 144 -3.20 -3.95 4.84
N PRO A 145 -2.39 -4.59 3.98
CA PRO A 145 -2.85 -4.94 2.64
C PRO A 145 -4.18 -5.71 2.73
N ALA A 146 -5.23 -5.20 2.07
CA ALA A 146 -6.57 -5.76 2.17
C ALA A 146 -7.36 -5.50 0.89
N VAL A 147 -8.32 -6.37 0.62
CA VAL A 147 -9.31 -6.21 -0.45
C VAL A 147 -10.72 -6.20 0.14
N SER A 148 -11.64 -5.52 -0.53
CA SER A 148 -13.03 -5.52 -0.09
C SER A 148 -13.72 -6.87 -0.36
N THR A 149 -14.77 -7.20 0.39
CA THR A 149 -15.61 -8.40 0.14
C THR A 149 -16.15 -8.43 -1.28
N SER A 150 -16.44 -7.26 -1.87
CA SER A 150 -16.93 -7.14 -3.25
C SER A 150 -15.90 -7.59 -4.29
N VAL A 151 -14.60 -7.52 -3.95
CA VAL A 151 -13.47 -7.92 -4.80
C VAL A 151 -12.99 -9.33 -4.43
N GLN A 152 -12.88 -9.64 -3.13
CA GLN A 152 -12.39 -10.91 -2.63
C GLN A 152 -13.23 -12.09 -3.15
N ILE A 153 -14.56 -11.97 -3.13
CA ILE A 153 -15.43 -13.09 -3.54
C ILE A 153 -15.20 -13.46 -5.01
N PRO A 154 -15.27 -12.51 -5.98
CA PRO A 154 -14.92 -12.79 -7.37
C PRO A 154 -13.49 -13.32 -7.55
N ILE A 155 -12.50 -12.76 -6.85
CA ILE A 155 -11.12 -13.23 -6.93
C ILE A 155 -10.97 -14.66 -6.41
N CYS A 156 -11.59 -15.02 -5.29
CA CYS A 156 -11.56 -16.39 -4.79
C CYS A 156 -12.21 -17.38 -5.77
N ARG A 157 -13.26 -16.97 -6.48
CA ARG A 157 -13.84 -17.78 -7.56
C ARG A 157 -12.86 -17.92 -8.73
N LEU A 158 -12.20 -16.83 -9.12
CA LEU A 158 -11.18 -16.82 -10.18
C LEU A 158 -10.00 -17.74 -9.88
N LEU A 159 -9.49 -17.68 -8.65
CA LEU A 159 -8.34 -18.44 -8.17
C LEU A 159 -8.72 -19.86 -7.69
N SER A 160 -10.01 -20.22 -7.79
CA SER A 160 -10.52 -21.52 -7.36
C SER A 160 -10.10 -22.61 -8.34
N PRO A 161 -9.68 -23.81 -7.87
CA PRO A 161 -9.47 -24.96 -8.74
C PRO A 161 -10.76 -25.43 -9.44
N LYS A 162 -11.94 -24.94 -9.01
CA LYS A 162 -13.23 -25.24 -9.62
C LYS A 162 -13.60 -24.32 -10.78
N ALA A 163 -12.87 -23.22 -10.96
CA ALA A 163 -13.07 -22.32 -12.09
C ALA A 163 -12.80 -23.07 -13.40
N LYS A 164 -13.71 -22.95 -14.36
CA LYS A 164 -13.59 -23.55 -15.68
C LYS A 164 -13.43 -22.46 -16.73
N VAL A 165 -12.52 -22.70 -17.67
CA VAL A 165 -12.39 -21.88 -18.86
C VAL A 165 -13.27 -22.50 -19.94
N ILE A 166 -14.24 -21.73 -20.44
CA ILE A 166 -15.08 -22.07 -21.58
C ILE A 166 -14.58 -21.25 -22.77
N GLU A 167 -14.39 -21.92 -23.89
CA GLU A 167 -13.93 -21.32 -25.14
C GLU A 167 -14.94 -21.58 -26.25
N ASN A 168 -15.22 -20.54 -27.01
CA ASN A 168 -15.92 -20.60 -28.29
C ASN A 168 -15.23 -19.62 -29.27
N ASP A 169 -15.58 -19.68 -30.55
CA ASP A 169 -14.86 -18.99 -31.64
C ASP A 169 -14.71 -17.47 -31.46
N HIS A 170 -15.50 -16.87 -30.57
CA HIS A 170 -15.56 -15.42 -30.36
C HIS A 170 -15.25 -14.98 -28.93
N GLN A 171 -15.15 -15.91 -27.96
CA GLN A 171 -15.01 -15.55 -26.56
C GLN A 171 -14.23 -16.58 -25.75
N LEU A 172 -13.46 -16.08 -24.78
CA LEU A 172 -13.00 -16.89 -23.64
C LEU A 172 -13.76 -16.41 -22.40
N GLN A 173 -14.31 -17.35 -21.66
CA GLN A 173 -15.05 -17.09 -20.42
C GLN A 173 -14.46 -17.92 -19.28
N ILE A 174 -14.42 -17.32 -18.09
CA ILE A 174 -14.11 -18.02 -16.85
C ILE A 174 -15.40 -18.09 -16.06
N VAL A 175 -15.84 -19.32 -15.74
CA VAL A 175 -17.07 -19.57 -14.98
C VAL A 175 -16.79 -20.39 -13.72
N ASP A 176 -17.52 -20.08 -12.64
CA ASP A 176 -17.57 -20.90 -11.43
C ASP A 176 -19.03 -21.20 -11.09
N LYS A 177 -19.41 -22.48 -11.05
CA LYS A 177 -20.80 -22.94 -10.81
C LYS A 177 -21.87 -22.19 -11.63
N SER A 178 -21.58 -21.93 -12.91
CA SER A 178 -22.41 -21.19 -13.86
C SER A 178 -22.43 -19.66 -13.71
N ASP A 179 -21.78 -19.10 -12.70
CA ASP A 179 -21.58 -17.65 -12.62
C ASP A 179 -20.39 -17.23 -13.48
N LEU A 180 -20.58 -16.21 -14.32
CA LEU A 180 -19.50 -15.60 -15.08
C LEU A 180 -18.59 -14.79 -14.15
N VAL A 181 -17.30 -15.15 -14.11
CA VAL A 181 -16.28 -14.49 -13.28
C VAL A 181 -15.49 -13.47 -14.09
N GLY A 182 -15.15 -13.82 -15.33
CA GLY A 182 -14.44 -12.93 -16.24
C GLY A 182 -14.65 -13.37 -17.68
N SER A 183 -14.54 -12.42 -18.60
CA SER A 183 -14.69 -12.72 -20.01
C SER A 183 -13.82 -11.86 -20.91
N ILE A 184 -13.57 -12.33 -22.11
CA ILE A 184 -12.87 -11.60 -23.14
C ILE A 184 -13.38 -11.97 -24.53
N LYS A 185 -13.60 -10.97 -25.37
CA LYS A 185 -13.91 -11.17 -26.78
C LYS A 185 -12.61 -11.45 -27.54
N ILE A 186 -12.50 -12.58 -28.21
CA ILE A 186 -11.29 -12.97 -28.94
C ILE A 186 -10.87 -11.94 -30.00
N PRO A 187 -11.79 -11.33 -30.80
CA PRO A 187 -11.42 -10.34 -31.81
C PRO A 187 -10.72 -9.08 -31.27
N THR A 188 -10.78 -8.83 -29.96
CA THR A 188 -10.15 -7.65 -29.34
C THR A 188 -8.71 -7.92 -28.87
N ILE A 189 -8.19 -9.15 -29.04
CA ILE A 189 -6.83 -9.52 -28.66
C ILE A 189 -5.98 -9.66 -29.92
N ALA A 190 -4.77 -9.11 -29.89
CA ALA A 190 -3.80 -9.36 -30.96
C ALA A 190 -3.49 -10.88 -31.07
N PRO A 191 -3.52 -11.48 -32.28
CA PRO A 191 -3.40 -12.94 -32.43
C PRO A 191 -2.18 -13.57 -31.74
N HIS A 192 -1.05 -12.85 -31.71
CA HIS A 192 0.17 -13.31 -31.06
C HIS A 192 0.09 -13.40 -29.53
N LEU A 193 -0.89 -12.73 -28.90
CA LEU A 193 -1.12 -12.77 -27.44
C LEU A 193 -2.18 -13.80 -27.05
N LEU A 194 -3.06 -14.20 -27.96
CA LEU A 194 -4.19 -15.09 -27.67
C LEU A 194 -3.75 -16.39 -26.99
N ARG A 195 -2.65 -17.00 -27.48
CA ARG A 195 -2.11 -18.22 -26.87
C ARG A 195 -1.69 -17.99 -25.42
N ALA A 196 -0.98 -16.91 -25.12
CA ALA A 196 -0.54 -16.61 -23.76
C ALA A 196 -1.72 -16.31 -22.82
N VAL A 197 -2.75 -15.58 -23.32
CA VAL A 197 -3.98 -15.30 -22.57
C VAL A 197 -4.74 -16.59 -22.25
N LYS A 198 -4.87 -17.48 -23.24
CA LYS A 198 -5.52 -18.79 -23.08
C LYS A 198 -4.73 -19.69 -22.12
N ASP A 199 -3.44 -19.85 -22.35
CA ASP A 199 -2.57 -20.67 -21.49
C ASP A 199 -2.53 -20.13 -20.05
N GLY A 200 -2.65 -18.81 -19.89
CA GLY A 200 -2.73 -18.13 -18.60
C GLY A 200 -4.06 -18.35 -17.88
N SER A 201 -5.18 -18.35 -18.60
CA SER A 201 -6.50 -18.51 -17.98
C SER A 201 -6.66 -19.87 -17.29
N TYR A 202 -6.08 -20.94 -17.85
CA TYR A 202 -6.02 -22.26 -17.20
C TYR A 202 -5.08 -22.31 -15.99
N LYS A 203 -4.21 -21.31 -15.80
CA LYS A 203 -3.21 -21.23 -14.72
C LYS A 203 -3.61 -20.27 -13.61
N LEU A 204 -4.76 -19.61 -13.71
CA LEU A 204 -5.25 -18.65 -12.70
C LEU A 204 -5.55 -19.29 -11.35
N SER A 205 -5.82 -20.60 -11.30
CA SER A 205 -6.01 -21.34 -10.05
C SER A 205 -4.70 -21.87 -9.43
N SER A 206 -3.54 -21.49 -9.95
CA SER A 206 -2.24 -21.99 -9.49
C SER A 206 -1.67 -21.20 -8.30
N VAL A 207 -0.67 -21.77 -7.62
CA VAL A 207 0.10 -21.07 -6.57
C VAL A 207 0.75 -19.79 -7.10
N TYR A 208 1.18 -19.78 -8.37
CA TYR A 208 1.75 -18.60 -9.02
C TYR A 208 0.78 -17.43 -9.03
N SER A 209 -0.48 -17.71 -9.39
CA SER A 209 -1.55 -16.71 -9.43
C SER A 209 -1.90 -16.20 -8.03
N HIS A 210 -1.97 -17.09 -7.04
CA HIS A 210 -2.22 -16.71 -5.63
C HIS A 210 -1.16 -15.79 -5.03
N ARG A 211 0.13 -16.07 -5.29
CA ARG A 211 1.23 -15.23 -4.84
C ARG A 211 1.30 -13.93 -5.61
N LEU A 212 1.10 -13.97 -6.93
CA LEU A 212 1.06 -12.78 -7.76
C LEU A 212 -0.05 -11.83 -7.33
N PHE A 213 -1.27 -12.32 -7.11
CA PHE A 213 -2.38 -11.52 -6.61
C PHE A 213 -2.04 -10.83 -5.27
N ARG A 214 -1.45 -11.57 -4.31
CA ARG A 214 -1.01 -10.99 -3.04
C ARG A 214 0.01 -9.88 -3.26
N PHE A 215 1.01 -10.13 -4.11
CA PHE A 215 2.04 -9.15 -4.47
C PHE A 215 1.44 -7.89 -5.13
N GLU A 216 0.50 -8.05 -6.07
CA GLU A 216 -0.19 -6.96 -6.77
C GLU A 216 -1.00 -6.07 -5.83
N VAL A 217 -1.44 -6.57 -4.68
CA VAL A 217 -2.13 -5.76 -3.65
C VAL A 217 -1.15 -5.22 -2.60
N GLN A 218 -0.15 -6.02 -2.21
CA GLN A 218 0.83 -5.68 -1.18
C GLN A 218 1.83 -4.62 -1.63
N GLU A 219 2.28 -4.64 -2.88
CA GLU A 219 3.26 -3.66 -3.37
C GLU A 219 2.66 -2.24 -3.44
N PRO A 220 1.46 -2.02 -4.02
CA PRO A 220 0.83 -0.70 -3.95
C PRO A 220 0.56 -0.23 -2.52
N PHE A 221 0.21 -1.15 -1.61
CA PHE A 221 0.12 -0.83 -0.19
C PHE A 221 1.46 -0.31 0.35
N ARG A 222 2.55 -1.05 0.10
CA ARG A 222 3.90 -0.72 0.56
C ARG A 222 4.37 0.63 0.02
N LYS A 223 4.18 0.87 -1.28
CA LYS A 223 4.49 2.15 -1.93
C LYS A 223 3.68 3.30 -1.34
N LYS A 224 2.39 3.09 -1.11
CA LYS A 224 1.54 4.10 -0.45
C LYS A 224 1.99 4.41 0.97
N ALA A 225 2.38 3.38 1.73
CA ALA A 225 2.91 3.52 3.08
C ALA A 225 4.26 4.26 3.10
N ALA A 226 5.10 4.03 2.09
CA ALA A 226 6.34 4.78 1.87
C ALA A 226 6.12 6.22 1.40
N GLY A 227 4.93 6.52 0.85
CA GLY A 227 4.55 7.85 0.38
C GLY A 227 4.81 8.10 -1.10
N ASP A 228 4.94 7.06 -1.91
CA ASP A 228 5.12 7.18 -3.36
C ASP A 228 3.90 7.88 -4.00
N ASP A 229 4.17 8.77 -4.96
CA ASP A 229 3.14 9.53 -5.69
C ASP A 229 2.23 8.63 -6.54
N ASP A 230 2.80 7.73 -7.34
CA ASP A 230 2.04 6.69 -8.05
C ASP A 230 2.33 5.29 -7.47
N CYS A 231 1.61 4.98 -6.41
CA CYS A 231 1.68 3.68 -5.76
C CYS A 231 1.14 2.51 -6.59
N ARG A 232 0.41 2.76 -7.69
CA ARG A 232 -0.27 1.70 -8.48
C ARG A 232 0.68 0.97 -9.42
N VAL A 233 1.78 1.63 -9.78
CA VAL A 233 2.70 1.18 -10.80
C VAL A 233 3.82 0.38 -10.16
N ILE A 234 3.95 -0.89 -10.53
CA ILE A 234 5.05 -1.76 -10.10
C ILE A 234 6.03 -1.86 -11.26
N ARG A 235 7.26 -1.38 -11.06
CA ARG A 235 8.35 -1.43 -12.05
C ARG A 235 9.36 -2.50 -11.65
N LEU A 236 9.76 -3.29 -12.63
CA LEU A 236 10.70 -4.40 -12.50
C LEU A 236 11.71 -4.30 -13.65
N ASP A 237 12.93 -3.85 -13.32
CA ASP A 237 14.00 -3.63 -14.29
C ASP A 237 14.53 -4.98 -14.82
N GLY A 238 14.44 -6.06 -14.04
CA GLY A 238 14.75 -7.42 -14.52
C GLY A 238 13.57 -8.11 -15.22
N GLY A 239 12.48 -7.38 -15.52
CA GLY A 239 11.28 -7.90 -16.17
C GLY A 239 10.64 -9.06 -15.42
N ARG A 240 10.13 -10.06 -16.15
CA ARG A 240 9.52 -11.27 -15.55
C ARG A 240 10.48 -12.12 -14.71
N THR A 241 11.79 -12.03 -14.93
CA THR A 241 12.78 -12.77 -14.13
C THR A 241 12.79 -12.24 -12.71
N GLU A 242 12.89 -10.92 -12.56
CA GLU A 242 12.81 -10.26 -11.25
C GLU A 242 11.46 -10.50 -10.58
N LEU A 243 10.35 -10.47 -11.33
CA LEU A 243 9.05 -10.82 -10.78
C LEU A 243 9.04 -12.21 -10.16
N ALA A 244 9.56 -13.21 -10.88
CA ALA A 244 9.60 -14.59 -10.40
C ALA A 244 10.42 -14.69 -9.11
N GLU A 245 11.57 -14.02 -9.05
CA GLU A 245 12.44 -13.99 -7.86
C GLU A 245 11.75 -13.32 -6.66
N ARG A 246 11.10 -12.18 -6.85
CA ARG A 246 10.33 -11.49 -5.79
C ARG A 246 9.18 -12.33 -5.25
N LEU A 247 8.59 -13.19 -6.07
CA LEU A 247 7.54 -14.14 -5.67
C LEU A 247 8.09 -15.47 -5.11
N GLY A 248 9.42 -15.59 -4.99
CA GLY A 248 10.09 -16.77 -4.45
C GLY A 248 10.08 -17.98 -5.39
N PHE A 249 9.96 -17.76 -6.69
CA PHE A 249 10.03 -18.81 -7.71
C PHE A 249 11.39 -18.82 -8.43
N LYS A 250 11.78 -20.01 -8.90
CA LYS A 250 13.03 -20.21 -9.65
C LYS A 250 12.76 -20.94 -10.97
N GLY A 251 13.57 -20.61 -11.97
CA GLY A 251 13.62 -21.33 -13.25
C GLY A 251 12.67 -20.80 -14.33
N LYS A 252 12.98 -21.17 -15.59
CA LYS A 252 12.30 -20.64 -16.79
C LYS A 252 10.80 -20.94 -16.83
N LYS A 253 10.38 -22.11 -16.33
CA LYS A 253 8.96 -22.49 -16.32
C LYS A 253 8.10 -21.54 -15.47
N ALA A 254 8.62 -21.08 -14.33
CA ALA A 254 7.94 -20.12 -13.48
C ALA A 254 7.78 -18.76 -14.19
N ILE A 255 8.85 -18.29 -14.84
CA ILE A 255 8.86 -17.04 -15.62
C ILE A 255 7.81 -17.09 -16.74
N THR A 256 7.76 -18.20 -17.49
CA THR A 256 6.75 -18.40 -18.54
C THR A 256 5.34 -18.42 -17.95
N THR A 257 5.13 -19.20 -16.88
CA THR A 257 3.83 -19.32 -16.20
C THR A 257 3.31 -17.98 -15.72
N LEU A 258 4.16 -17.17 -15.07
CA LEU A 258 3.80 -15.81 -14.63
C LEU A 258 3.49 -14.90 -15.82
N GLY A 259 4.27 -14.97 -16.90
CA GLY A 259 4.01 -14.19 -18.11
C GLY A 259 2.65 -14.49 -18.75
N GLU A 260 2.21 -15.74 -18.73
CA GLU A 260 0.88 -16.16 -19.22
C GLU A 260 -0.23 -15.71 -18.27
N ILE A 261 -0.06 -15.87 -16.95
CA ILE A 261 -1.02 -15.40 -15.94
C ILE A 261 -1.23 -13.88 -16.04
N LEU A 262 -0.13 -13.11 -16.12
CA LEU A 262 -0.18 -11.67 -16.32
C LEU A 262 -0.94 -11.32 -17.61
N ALA A 263 -0.65 -12.02 -18.72
CA ALA A 263 -1.37 -11.79 -19.97
C ALA A 263 -2.88 -12.01 -19.80
N ALA A 264 -3.30 -13.06 -19.08
CA ALA A 264 -4.70 -13.29 -18.77
C ALA A 264 -5.31 -12.16 -17.91
N GLN A 265 -4.67 -11.79 -16.80
CA GLN A 265 -5.16 -10.73 -15.91
C GLN A 265 -5.28 -9.37 -16.60
N ALA A 266 -4.39 -9.07 -17.56
CA ALA A 266 -4.35 -7.80 -18.27
C ALA A 266 -5.40 -7.67 -19.38
N HIS A 267 -5.95 -8.79 -19.86
CA HIS A 267 -6.86 -8.77 -21.00
C HIS A 267 -8.29 -9.14 -20.62
N PHE A 268 -8.48 -10.04 -19.63
CA PHE A 268 -9.83 -10.38 -19.16
C PHE A 268 -10.52 -9.18 -18.52
N GLU A 269 -11.78 -8.96 -18.89
CA GLU A 269 -12.67 -8.06 -18.17
C GLU A 269 -13.33 -8.84 -17.04
N PHE A 270 -13.10 -8.38 -15.81
CA PHE A 270 -13.68 -8.96 -14.61
C PHE A 270 -14.86 -8.09 -14.18
N THR A 271 -15.99 -8.73 -13.89
CA THR A 271 -17.16 -8.04 -13.36
C THR A 271 -17.31 -8.39 -11.88
N MET A 272 -17.20 -7.37 -11.03
CA MET A 272 -17.37 -7.44 -9.60
C MET A 272 -18.56 -6.55 -9.20
N LYS A 273 -19.13 -6.73 -8.00
CA LYS A 273 -20.29 -5.94 -7.56
C LYS A 273 -19.98 -4.44 -7.59
N GLY A 274 -20.48 -3.74 -8.60
CA GLY A 274 -20.30 -2.29 -8.80
C GLY A 274 -18.98 -1.87 -9.44
N ILE A 275 -18.11 -2.81 -9.84
CA ILE A 275 -16.80 -2.50 -10.46
C ILE A 275 -16.53 -3.48 -11.60
N SER A 276 -16.21 -2.99 -12.79
CA SER A 276 -15.74 -3.81 -13.91
C SER A 276 -14.43 -3.29 -14.48
N GLY A 277 -13.65 -4.19 -15.08
CA GLY A 277 -12.41 -3.85 -15.78
C GLY A 277 -11.35 -4.93 -15.65
N ASN A 278 -10.16 -4.64 -16.15
CA ASN A 278 -9.00 -5.50 -16.01
C ASN A 278 -8.40 -5.41 -14.60
N LEU A 279 -7.79 -6.51 -14.13
CA LEU A 279 -7.09 -6.50 -12.84
C LEU A 279 -5.83 -5.63 -12.89
N ILE A 280 -5.16 -5.65 -14.03
CA ILE A 280 -3.90 -4.94 -14.27
C ILE A 280 -3.85 -4.41 -15.70
N GLN A 281 -2.92 -3.48 -15.94
CA GLN A 281 -2.40 -3.16 -17.27
C GLN A 281 -0.92 -3.53 -17.32
N LEU A 282 -0.44 -3.93 -18.49
CA LEU A 282 0.94 -4.37 -18.69
C LEU A 282 1.65 -3.55 -19.74
N THR A 283 2.81 -3.03 -19.38
CA THR A 283 3.76 -2.42 -20.31
C THR A 283 5.06 -3.22 -20.26
N ARG A 284 5.54 -3.63 -21.44
CA ARG A 284 6.79 -4.39 -21.57
C ARG A 284 7.83 -3.51 -22.25
N TYR A 285 9.00 -3.38 -21.64
CA TYR A 285 10.13 -2.69 -22.24
C TYR A 285 11.00 -3.74 -22.93
N ILE A 286 11.04 -3.67 -24.26
CA ILE A 286 11.81 -4.61 -25.09
C ILE A 286 12.97 -3.85 -25.70
N SER A 287 14.17 -4.36 -25.48
CA SER A 287 15.40 -3.84 -26.07
C SER A 287 15.26 -3.73 -27.59
N PRO A 288 15.49 -2.55 -28.19
CA PRO A 288 15.50 -2.44 -29.64
C PRO A 288 16.63 -3.27 -30.26
N VAL A 289 17.74 -3.46 -29.53
CA VAL A 289 18.96 -4.15 -29.98
C VAL A 289 18.87 -5.65 -29.73
N THR A 290 18.66 -6.08 -28.49
CA THR A 290 18.72 -7.52 -28.15
C THR A 290 17.38 -8.24 -28.35
N LYS A 291 16.29 -7.49 -28.55
CA LYS A 291 14.90 -7.96 -28.54
C LYS A 291 14.49 -8.70 -27.26
N ARG A 292 15.30 -8.60 -26.19
CA ARG A 292 14.98 -9.14 -24.87
C ARG A 292 14.10 -8.17 -24.09
N GLU A 293 13.31 -8.71 -23.19
CA GLU A 293 12.60 -7.90 -22.21
C GLU A 293 13.61 -7.33 -21.22
N GLU A 294 13.75 -6.01 -21.22
CA GLU A 294 14.63 -5.22 -20.33
C GLU A 294 13.83 -4.56 -19.20
N GLY A 295 12.52 -4.76 -19.15
CA GLY A 295 11.70 -4.28 -18.06
C GLY A 295 10.23 -4.67 -18.20
N LEU A 296 9.56 -4.66 -17.06
CA LEU A 296 8.13 -4.91 -16.94
C LEU A 296 7.52 -3.86 -16.01
N GLU A 297 6.44 -3.24 -16.47
CA GLU A 297 5.60 -2.37 -15.65
C GLU A 297 4.20 -2.98 -15.55
N ILE A 298 3.74 -3.16 -14.31
CA ILE A 298 2.41 -3.62 -13.96
C ILE A 298 1.67 -2.46 -13.32
N THR A 299 0.64 -1.94 -13.98
CA THR A 299 -0.25 -0.93 -13.40
C THR A 299 -1.45 -1.63 -12.80
N VAL A 300 -1.55 -1.61 -11.48
CA VAL A 300 -2.60 -2.31 -10.73
C VAL A 300 -3.93 -1.58 -10.87
N GLY A 301 -4.97 -2.31 -11.26
CA GLY A 301 -6.31 -1.78 -11.44
C GLY A 301 -6.93 -1.33 -10.12
N THR A 302 -7.78 -0.30 -10.17
CA THR A 302 -8.33 0.38 -8.99
C THR A 302 -9.03 -0.57 -8.00
N MET A 303 -9.62 -1.66 -8.49
CA MET A 303 -10.27 -2.67 -7.66
C MET A 303 -9.33 -3.41 -6.70
N LEU A 304 -8.04 -3.47 -7.04
CA LEU A 304 -7.01 -4.11 -6.22
C LEU A 304 -6.27 -3.13 -5.33
N LEU A 305 -6.53 -1.82 -5.46
CA LEU A 305 -5.81 -0.78 -4.72
C LEU A 305 -6.33 -0.67 -3.28
N PRO A 306 -5.45 -0.87 -2.28
CA PRO A 306 -5.86 -0.86 -0.87
C PRO A 306 -6.44 0.49 -0.43
N TYR A 307 -5.88 1.62 -0.85
CA TYR A 307 -6.36 2.95 -0.44
C TYR A 307 -7.76 3.24 -0.97
N HIS A 308 -8.05 2.85 -2.22
CA HIS A 308 -9.39 2.96 -2.77
C HIS A 308 -10.37 2.08 -1.99
N CYS A 309 -9.93 0.86 -1.60
CA CYS A 309 -10.70 0.00 -0.72
C CYS A 309 -10.95 0.65 0.66
N PHE A 310 -9.96 1.28 1.28
CA PHE A 310 -10.10 1.95 2.58
C PHE A 310 -10.99 3.19 2.52
N ASP A 311 -10.84 4.03 1.50
CA ASP A 311 -11.65 5.22 1.33
C ASP A 311 -13.12 4.85 1.09
N ALA A 312 -13.37 3.88 0.21
CA ALA A 312 -14.70 3.34 -0.01
C ALA A 312 -15.27 2.67 1.26
N TYR A 313 -14.45 1.96 2.02
CA TYR A 313 -14.85 1.33 3.29
C TYR A 313 -15.28 2.38 4.32
N ASN A 314 -14.48 3.44 4.50
CA ASN A 314 -14.77 4.52 5.41
C ASN A 314 -16.06 5.29 5.02
N LYS A 315 -16.42 5.28 3.74
CA LYS A 315 -17.69 5.83 3.23
C LYS A 315 -18.87 4.84 3.26
N GLY A 316 -18.62 3.56 3.55
CA GLY A 316 -19.62 2.50 3.57
C GLY A 316 -19.99 1.94 2.19
N GLU A 317 -19.12 2.10 1.18
CA GLU A 317 -19.41 1.81 -0.23
C GLU A 317 -18.99 0.39 -0.67
N CYS A 318 -18.02 -0.26 -0.01
CA CYS A 318 -17.39 -1.50 -0.52
C CYS A 318 -17.55 -2.76 0.35
N GLY A 319 -18.34 -2.72 1.43
CA GLY A 319 -18.55 -3.88 2.31
C GLY A 319 -17.45 -4.02 3.38
N LEU A 320 -17.07 -5.24 3.75
CA LEU A 320 -16.00 -5.47 4.73
C LEU A 320 -14.64 -5.59 4.03
N LEU A 321 -13.55 -5.35 4.76
CA LEU A 321 -12.20 -5.52 4.26
C LEU A 321 -11.61 -6.84 4.76
N ILE A 322 -10.95 -7.57 3.87
CA ILE A 322 -10.33 -8.86 4.14
C ILE A 322 -8.82 -8.69 3.97
N PRO A 323 -8.03 -8.77 5.05
CA PRO A 323 -6.58 -8.67 4.97
C PRO A 323 -5.97 -9.80 4.14
N LEU A 324 -4.92 -9.45 3.39
CA LEU A 324 -4.09 -10.40 2.66
C LEU A 324 -2.84 -10.71 3.48
N VAL A 325 -2.90 -11.86 4.15
CA VAL A 325 -1.81 -12.42 4.93
C VAL A 325 -0.75 -13.08 4.04
N LYS A 326 0.40 -13.39 4.65
CA LYS A 326 1.48 -14.19 4.05
C LYS A 326 0.98 -15.59 3.65
N ASP A 327 1.79 -16.29 2.87
CA ASP A 327 1.56 -17.68 2.46
C ASP A 327 1.12 -18.57 3.63
N PRO A 328 0.15 -19.47 3.43
CA PRO A 328 -0.27 -20.40 4.47
C PRO A 328 0.80 -21.48 4.70
N PRO A 329 0.85 -22.08 5.89
CA PRO A 329 1.57 -23.34 6.10
C PRO A 329 1.07 -24.40 5.12
N LEU A 330 2.00 -25.06 4.42
CA LEU A 330 1.68 -25.97 3.32
C LEU A 330 1.67 -27.42 3.81
N VAL A 331 0.67 -28.17 3.38
CA VAL A 331 0.46 -29.58 3.78
C VAL A 331 0.12 -30.42 2.54
N GLY A 332 0.70 -31.62 2.48
CA GLY A 332 0.41 -32.59 1.44
C GLY A 332 1.20 -32.37 0.15
N ALA A 333 0.69 -32.89 -0.96
CA ALA A 333 1.35 -32.82 -2.25
C ALA A 333 1.21 -31.43 -2.90
N HIS A 334 2.21 -31.06 -3.72
CA HIS A 334 2.25 -29.77 -4.42
C HIS A 334 0.98 -29.42 -5.21
N CYS A 335 0.25 -30.40 -5.74
CA CYS A 335 -1.00 -30.18 -6.46
C CYS A 335 -2.13 -29.59 -5.60
N PHE A 336 -2.06 -29.73 -4.28
CA PHE A 336 -3.06 -29.18 -3.34
C PHE A 336 -2.67 -27.80 -2.80
N HIS A 337 -1.45 -27.32 -3.04
CA HIS A 337 -0.97 -26.10 -2.41
C HIS A 337 -1.87 -24.90 -2.76
N ALA A 338 -2.27 -24.73 -4.02
CA ALA A 338 -3.16 -23.63 -4.40
C ALA A 338 -4.52 -23.66 -3.67
N ASN A 339 -5.05 -24.86 -3.39
CA ASN A 339 -6.28 -25.05 -2.63
C ASN A 339 -6.12 -24.55 -1.19
N LEU A 340 -4.93 -24.68 -0.59
CA LEU A 340 -4.62 -24.13 0.74
C LEU A 340 -4.58 -22.60 0.73
N TYR A 341 -4.06 -21.97 -0.32
CA TYR A 341 -4.11 -20.50 -0.46
C TYR A 341 -5.55 -20.01 -0.58
N SER A 342 -6.41 -20.69 -1.34
CA SER A 342 -7.84 -20.36 -1.43
C SER A 342 -8.55 -20.56 -0.09
N LEU A 343 -8.26 -21.67 0.61
CA LEU A 343 -8.79 -21.92 1.95
C LEU A 343 -8.40 -20.81 2.94
N GLN A 344 -7.15 -20.34 2.87
CA GLN A 344 -6.68 -19.27 3.75
C GLN A 344 -7.45 -17.97 3.52
N MET A 345 -7.70 -17.61 2.26
CA MET A 345 -8.50 -16.43 1.92
C MET A 345 -9.94 -16.53 2.45
N ASP A 346 -10.54 -17.72 2.37
CA ASP A 346 -11.88 -17.97 2.90
C ASP A 346 -11.92 -17.96 4.44
N VAL A 347 -10.89 -18.46 5.13
CA VAL A 347 -10.77 -18.34 6.58
C VAL A 347 -10.61 -16.86 6.99
N MET A 348 -9.79 -16.09 6.28
CA MET A 348 -9.67 -14.64 6.51
C MET A 348 -11.00 -13.90 6.27
N ALA A 349 -11.80 -14.35 5.30
CA ALA A 349 -13.15 -13.83 5.10
C ALA A 349 -14.05 -14.13 6.31
N ALA A 350 -13.98 -15.35 6.87
CA ALA A 350 -14.72 -15.70 8.09
C ALA A 350 -14.33 -14.83 9.30
N PHE A 351 -13.04 -14.49 9.45
CA PHE A 351 -12.57 -13.52 10.44
C PHE A 351 -13.17 -12.12 10.22
N SER A 352 -13.22 -11.67 8.97
CA SER A 352 -13.82 -10.37 8.63
C SER A 352 -15.32 -10.36 8.93
N ASP A 353 -16.05 -11.40 8.53
CA ASP A 353 -17.49 -11.54 8.75
C ASP A 353 -17.83 -11.53 10.25
N GLN A 354 -17.07 -12.28 11.05
CA GLN A 354 -17.21 -12.38 12.50
C GLN A 354 -16.42 -11.30 13.28
N SER A 355 -15.99 -10.21 12.63
CA SER A 355 -15.12 -9.20 13.28
C SER A 355 -15.71 -8.55 14.54
N ILE A 356 -17.05 -8.45 14.67
CA ILE A 356 -17.69 -7.98 15.92
C ILE A 356 -17.44 -8.95 17.08
N GLU A 357 -17.53 -10.26 16.82
CA GLU A 357 -17.24 -11.28 17.82
C GLU A 357 -15.75 -11.24 18.17
N LEU A 358 -14.89 -11.19 17.16
CA LEU A 358 -13.44 -11.06 17.34
C LEU A 358 -13.04 -9.86 18.19
N SER A 359 -13.71 -8.72 18.04
CA SER A 359 -13.40 -7.51 18.80
C SER A 359 -13.90 -7.55 20.25
N THR A 360 -14.96 -8.31 20.52
CA THR A 360 -15.58 -8.41 21.86
C THR A 360 -15.03 -9.56 22.69
N THR A 361 -14.78 -10.72 22.07
CA THR A 361 -14.32 -11.94 22.76
C THR A 361 -12.84 -12.24 22.51
N GLY A 362 -12.23 -11.62 21.50
CA GLY A 362 -10.84 -11.90 21.09
C GLY A 362 -10.68 -13.09 20.14
N CYS A 363 -11.76 -13.80 19.78
CA CYS A 363 -11.76 -14.96 18.90
C CYS A 363 -13.01 -15.03 18.00
N ILE A 364 -12.98 -15.90 17.00
CA ILE A 364 -14.14 -16.27 16.17
C ILE A 364 -14.47 -17.74 16.34
N LYS A 365 -15.70 -18.13 16.04
CA LYS A 365 -16.09 -19.54 16.01
C LYS A 365 -15.87 -20.15 14.64
N ILE A 366 -15.07 -21.22 14.58
CA ILE A 366 -14.98 -22.13 13.44
C ILE A 366 -15.31 -23.52 13.95
N SER A 367 -16.57 -23.93 13.79
CA SER A 367 -16.98 -25.29 14.17
C SER A 367 -16.36 -26.33 13.24
N GLN A 368 -16.32 -27.58 13.69
CA GLN A 368 -15.86 -28.69 12.85
C GLN A 368 -16.62 -28.74 11.51
N ARG A 369 -17.94 -28.53 11.56
CA ARG A 369 -18.79 -28.47 10.37
C ARG A 369 -18.39 -27.32 9.43
N LEU A 370 -18.16 -26.11 9.97
CA LEU A 370 -17.75 -24.97 9.14
C LEU A 370 -16.37 -25.23 8.51
N TRP A 371 -15.44 -25.80 9.27
CA TRP A 371 -14.13 -26.19 8.76
C TRP A 371 -14.23 -27.15 7.58
N GLU A 372 -15.02 -28.22 7.72
CA GLU A 372 -15.27 -29.19 6.65
C GLU A 372 -15.92 -28.54 5.42
N GLU A 373 -16.90 -27.65 5.62
CA GLU A 373 -17.53 -26.89 4.54
C GLU A 373 -16.52 -26.01 3.79
N LEU A 374 -15.61 -25.34 4.51
CA LEU A 374 -14.53 -24.54 3.92
C LEU A 374 -13.53 -25.41 3.14
N CYS A 375 -13.12 -26.55 3.70
CA CYS A 375 -12.25 -27.51 3.02
C CYS A 375 -12.87 -28.02 1.72
N ILE A 376 -14.14 -28.48 1.76
CA ILE A 376 -14.87 -28.97 0.59
C ILE A 376 -15.03 -27.86 -0.46
N LYS A 377 -15.36 -26.64 -0.03
CA LYS A 377 -15.49 -25.47 -0.92
C LYS A 377 -14.20 -25.25 -1.70
N ASN A 378 -13.04 -25.34 -1.04
CA ASN A 378 -11.72 -25.10 -1.61
C ASN A 378 -11.07 -26.33 -2.26
N GLY A 379 -11.74 -27.48 -2.27
CA GLY A 379 -11.24 -28.70 -2.92
C GLY A 379 -10.15 -29.40 -2.11
N ILE A 380 -10.15 -29.24 -0.79
CA ILE A 380 -9.30 -30.02 0.11
C ILE A 380 -9.97 -31.39 0.35
N PRO A 381 -9.28 -32.51 0.07
CA PRO A 381 -9.80 -33.84 0.35
C PRO A 381 -10.15 -34.00 1.84
N PRO A 382 -11.24 -34.71 2.19
CA PRO A 382 -11.61 -34.94 3.59
C PRO A 382 -10.49 -35.60 4.42
N SER A 383 -9.71 -36.49 3.80
CA SER A 383 -8.55 -37.13 4.45
C SER A 383 -7.42 -36.17 4.82
N LEU A 384 -7.34 -35.00 4.18
CA LEU A 384 -6.34 -33.97 4.49
C LEU A 384 -6.90 -32.86 5.40
N ALA A 385 -8.21 -32.75 5.55
CA ALA A 385 -8.82 -31.63 6.28
C ALA A 385 -8.33 -31.51 7.73
N GLN A 386 -8.22 -32.63 8.44
CA GLN A 386 -7.71 -32.64 9.83
C GLN A 386 -6.21 -32.31 9.87
N LEU A 387 -5.42 -32.88 8.95
CA LEU A 387 -3.98 -32.62 8.89
C LEU A 387 -3.67 -31.14 8.62
N VAL A 388 -4.44 -30.50 7.73
CA VAL A 388 -4.35 -29.07 7.46
C VAL A 388 -4.70 -28.27 8.71
N HIS A 389 -5.77 -28.63 9.40
CA HIS A 389 -6.19 -27.98 10.65
C HIS A 389 -5.09 -28.04 11.70
N ASP A 390 -4.59 -29.23 11.99
CA ASP A 390 -3.56 -29.48 13.00
C ASP A 390 -2.27 -28.72 12.68
N ARG A 391 -1.88 -28.67 11.41
CA ARG A 391 -0.72 -27.87 10.97
C ARG A 391 -0.98 -26.38 11.13
N TRP A 392 -2.18 -25.89 10.84
CA TRP A 392 -2.48 -24.46 10.89
C TRP A 392 -2.56 -23.92 12.31
N ILE A 393 -2.80 -24.77 13.32
CA ILE A 393 -2.79 -24.39 14.74
C ILE A 393 -1.44 -24.59 15.44
N SER A 394 -0.49 -25.26 14.78
CA SER A 394 0.82 -25.61 15.35
C SER A 394 1.92 -24.84 14.65
N ASP A 395 2.95 -24.41 15.38
CA ASP A 395 4.14 -23.85 14.77
C ASP A 395 4.95 -24.97 14.08
N GLY A 396 5.59 -24.66 12.95
CA GLY A 396 6.42 -25.62 12.23
C GLY A 396 7.64 -24.95 11.61
N ASP A 397 8.58 -25.76 11.14
CA ASP A 397 9.88 -25.30 10.65
C ASP A 397 9.78 -24.49 9.35
N ASP A 398 8.73 -24.71 8.54
CA ASP A 398 8.51 -24.04 7.26
C ASP A 398 7.81 -22.69 7.39
N GLN A 399 6.87 -22.56 8.34
CA GLN A 399 6.07 -21.36 8.59
C GLN A 399 5.50 -21.36 10.02
N PRO A 400 5.25 -20.18 10.62
CA PRO A 400 4.53 -20.09 11.89
C PRO A 400 3.07 -20.56 11.74
N LYS A 401 2.42 -20.88 12.85
CA LYS A 401 0.99 -21.22 12.85
C LYS A 401 0.16 -20.06 12.29
N PHE A 402 -0.86 -20.40 11.50
CA PHE A 402 -1.78 -19.43 10.94
C PHE A 402 -2.90 -19.08 11.94
N LEU A 403 -3.39 -20.10 12.66
CA LEU A 403 -4.45 -19.99 13.65
C LEU A 403 -3.90 -20.27 15.05
N GLN A 404 -4.54 -19.69 16.04
CA GLN A 404 -4.33 -20.00 17.45
C GLN A 404 -5.66 -20.38 18.08
N MET A 405 -5.76 -21.62 18.56
CA MET A 405 -6.92 -22.09 19.28
C MET A 405 -6.92 -21.49 20.69
N ILE A 406 -7.98 -20.75 21.02
CA ILE A 406 -8.18 -20.17 22.36
C ILE A 406 -8.96 -21.14 23.25
N GLN A 407 -9.99 -21.75 22.67
CA GLN A 407 -10.77 -22.83 23.27
C GLN A 407 -11.35 -23.68 22.13
N LYS A 408 -12.03 -24.79 22.46
CA LYS A 408 -12.63 -25.69 21.47
C LYS A 408 -13.50 -24.89 20.47
N GLU A 409 -13.22 -25.05 19.17
CA GLU A 409 -13.87 -24.35 18.04
C GLU A 409 -13.70 -22.82 18.00
N HIS A 410 -12.91 -22.22 18.88
CA HIS A 410 -12.70 -20.76 18.89
C HIS A 410 -11.25 -20.42 18.62
N TYR A 411 -11.05 -19.61 17.58
CA TYR A 411 -9.74 -19.32 17.02
C TYR A 411 -9.47 -17.83 16.95
N THR A 412 -8.21 -17.47 17.12
CA THR A 412 -7.66 -16.17 16.76
C THR A 412 -6.54 -16.37 15.73
N LEU A 413 -5.98 -15.29 15.18
CA LEU A 413 -4.82 -15.39 14.28
C LEU A 413 -3.55 -15.65 15.08
N GLY A 414 -2.60 -16.40 14.51
CA GLY A 414 -1.29 -16.60 15.12
C GLY A 414 -0.53 -15.28 15.35
N ASN A 415 0.39 -15.26 16.32
CA ASN A 415 1.11 -14.05 16.73
C ASN A 415 1.84 -13.31 15.58
N GLU A 416 2.31 -14.03 14.56
CA GLU A 416 2.97 -13.43 13.39
C GLU A 416 2.03 -12.52 12.58
N TYR A 417 0.71 -12.66 12.76
CA TYR A 417 -0.36 -11.90 12.09
C TYR A 417 -1.03 -10.90 13.05
N ALA A 418 -0.32 -10.45 14.10
CA ALA A 418 -0.87 -9.54 15.11
C ALA A 418 -1.44 -8.26 14.50
N LYS A 419 -0.82 -7.73 13.44
CA LYS A 419 -1.25 -6.51 12.78
C LYS A 419 -2.59 -6.68 12.05
N GLU A 420 -2.75 -7.80 11.33
CA GLU A 420 -4.01 -8.17 10.69
C GLU A 420 -5.11 -8.44 11.73
N LEU A 421 -4.75 -9.05 12.86
CA LEU A 421 -5.67 -9.26 13.99
C LEU A 421 -6.15 -7.93 14.59
N GLU A 422 -5.26 -6.98 14.84
CA GLU A 422 -5.61 -5.64 15.33
C GLU A 422 -6.52 -4.91 14.33
N PHE A 423 -6.19 -4.97 13.04
CA PHE A 423 -7.01 -4.39 11.99
C PHE A 423 -8.44 -4.97 11.98
N LEU A 424 -8.59 -6.30 12.09
CA LEU A 424 -9.89 -6.96 12.12
C LEU A 424 -10.68 -6.63 13.40
N LYS A 425 -10.02 -6.50 14.55
CA LYS A 425 -10.66 -6.05 15.81
C LYS A 425 -11.16 -4.62 15.70
N GLU A 426 -10.37 -3.72 15.11
CA GLU A 426 -10.76 -2.33 14.86
C GLU A 426 -11.95 -2.27 13.89
N GLN A 427 -11.95 -3.08 12.84
CA GLN A 427 -13.10 -3.23 11.94
C GLN A 427 -14.36 -3.66 12.72
N GLY A 428 -14.24 -4.62 13.64
CA GLY A 428 -15.32 -5.06 14.52
C GLY A 428 -15.87 -3.95 15.41
N ASN A 429 -14.97 -3.18 16.03
CA ASN A 429 -15.33 -2.06 16.90
C ASN A 429 -16.11 -0.97 16.13
N ARG A 430 -15.66 -0.61 14.92
CA ARG A 430 -16.37 0.35 14.07
C ARG A 430 -17.77 -0.13 13.72
N ARG A 431 -17.93 -1.42 13.38
CA ARG A 431 -19.24 -2.01 13.08
C ARG A 431 -20.16 -2.00 14.31
N LEU A 432 -19.62 -2.30 15.49
CA LEU A 432 -20.37 -2.25 16.75
C LEU A 432 -20.86 -0.81 17.05
N GLN A 433 -19.98 0.18 16.90
CA GLN A 433 -20.31 1.60 17.06
C GLN A 433 -21.39 2.04 16.07
N ALA A 434 -21.25 1.69 14.79
CA ALA A 434 -22.24 2.02 13.76
C ALA A 434 -23.61 1.36 14.04
N SER A 435 -23.62 0.10 14.48
CA SER A 435 -24.84 -0.60 14.89
C SER A 435 -25.54 0.10 16.06
N ASN A 436 -24.78 0.50 17.09
CA ASN A 436 -25.30 1.23 18.24
C ASN A 436 -25.85 2.61 17.85
N ALA A 437 -25.13 3.37 17.01
CA ALA A 437 -25.60 4.64 16.48
C ALA A 437 -26.89 4.50 15.65
N GLY A 438 -26.98 3.45 14.83
CA GLY A 438 -28.18 3.11 14.07
C GLY A 438 -29.38 2.80 14.97
N LYS A 439 -29.18 2.02 16.04
CA LYS A 439 -30.22 1.75 17.05
C LYS A 439 -30.72 3.04 17.71
N LEU A 440 -29.81 3.89 18.16
CA LEU A 440 -30.17 5.19 18.77
C LEU A 440 -30.95 6.10 17.81
N SER A 441 -30.52 6.19 16.56
CA SER A 441 -31.21 6.95 15.51
C SER A 441 -32.63 6.41 15.25
N SER A 442 -32.80 5.08 15.22
CA SER A 442 -34.11 4.45 15.03
C SER A 442 -35.08 4.77 16.18
N ILE A 443 -34.59 4.78 17.42
CA ILE A 443 -35.36 5.13 18.62
C ILE A 443 -35.75 6.62 18.57
N ALA A 444 -34.83 7.50 18.20
CA ALA A 444 -35.11 8.93 18.06
C ALA A 444 -36.16 9.22 16.98
N LYS A 445 -36.11 8.52 15.83
CA LYS A 445 -37.13 8.61 14.77
C LYS A 445 -38.51 8.13 15.26
N LYS A 446 -38.58 7.01 15.97
CA LYS A 446 -39.84 6.52 16.58
C LYS A 446 -40.43 7.53 17.57
N LYS A 447 -39.60 8.13 18.43
CA LYS A 447 -40.05 9.17 19.38
C LYS A 447 -40.55 10.44 18.68
N LYS A 448 -39.92 10.88 17.57
CA LYS A 448 -40.40 12.03 16.77
C LYS A 448 -41.69 11.71 15.99
N GLY A 449 -41.84 10.48 15.49
CA GLY A 449 -43.05 10.03 14.81
C GLY A 449 -44.27 9.97 15.74
N ASN A 450 -44.08 9.55 16.99
CA ASN A 450 -45.15 9.52 18.00
C ASN A 450 -45.51 10.89 18.58
N ARG A 451 -44.68 11.94 18.38
CA ARG A 451 -45.00 13.32 18.78
C ARG A 451 -45.74 14.12 17.70
N ARG A 452 -45.87 13.57 16.48
CA ARG A 452 -46.58 14.18 15.35
C ARG A 452 -47.96 13.56 15.09
N LYS A 453 -48.33 12.56 15.87
CA LYS A 453 -49.70 12.10 16.05
C LYS A 453 -50.19 12.66 17.38
#